data_AF-A0A3N5RXE1-F1
#
_entry.id   AF-A0A3N5RXE1-F1
#
_cell.length_a   1.000
_cell.length_b   1.000
_cell.length_c   1.000
_cell.angle_alpha   90.00
_cell.angle_beta   90.00
_cell.angle_gamma   90.00
#
_symmetry.space_group_name_H-M   'P 1'
#
loop_
_entity.id
_entity.type
_entity.pdbx_description
1 polymer ?
#
loop_
_entity_poly.entity_id
_entity_poly.type
_entity_poly.pdbx_seq_one_letter_code
_entity_poly.pdbx_strand_id
1 'polypeptide(L)'
;METVRERISKNIAIVHSIFDCPENPKSYSSRILLREYYSKLDVDYDFEHDWRYLFIAKRTYLRHQRKNGIWTCHYCGRELYKMPERNKVHQNVKACVTVDHVIPACRCADKTDSQNFVPSCMKCNTKKSSRDYQDFVRTKQLV
;
A
#
# COMPACT_ATOMS: atom_id res chain seq x y z
N MET A 1 10.94 -27.13 -22.88
CA MET A 1 11.36 -25.74 -22.66
C MET A 1 10.69 -25.26 -21.38
N GLU A 2 11.49 -24.84 -20.40
CA GLU A 2 10.99 -24.37 -19.11
C GLU A 2 10.34 -22.99 -19.26
N THR A 3 9.14 -22.82 -18.71
CA THR A 3 8.37 -21.58 -18.83
C THR A 3 8.91 -20.50 -17.88
N VAL A 4 8.70 -19.23 -18.22
CA VAL A 4 9.07 -18.07 -17.38
C VAL A 4 8.47 -18.18 -15.97
N ARG A 5 7.27 -18.75 -15.85
CA ARG A 5 6.60 -19.04 -14.58
C ARG A 5 7.35 -20.07 -13.74
N GLU A 6 7.83 -21.15 -14.35
CA GLU A 6 8.60 -22.21 -13.67
C GLU A 6 9.97 -21.69 -13.22
N ARG A 7 10.60 -20.81 -14.02
CA ARG A 7 11.81 -20.07 -13.64
C ARG A 7 11.58 -19.13 -12.45
N ILE A 8 10.46 -18.41 -12.40
CA ILE A 8 10.12 -17.53 -11.27
C ILE A 8 9.88 -18.35 -9.98
N SER A 9 9.13 -19.46 -10.05
CA SER A 9 8.91 -20.33 -8.88
C SER A 9 10.18 -21.01 -8.38
N LYS A 10 11.07 -21.48 -9.26
CA LYS A 10 12.37 -22.03 -8.85
C LYS A 10 13.32 -20.95 -8.34
N ASN A 11 13.29 -19.75 -8.90
CA ASN A 11 14.08 -18.63 -8.40
C ASN A 11 13.59 -18.14 -7.03
N ILE A 12 12.28 -18.21 -6.73
CA ILE A 12 11.79 -17.98 -5.36
C ILE A 12 12.37 -19.03 -4.39
N ALA A 13 12.43 -20.30 -4.78
CA ALA A 13 12.98 -21.36 -3.92
C ALA A 13 14.51 -21.27 -3.73
N ILE A 14 15.27 -20.88 -4.77
CA ILE A 14 16.74 -20.79 -4.74
C ILE A 14 17.23 -19.45 -4.15
N VAL A 15 16.53 -18.34 -4.39
CA VAL A 15 16.91 -17.03 -3.83
C VAL A 15 16.59 -16.98 -2.33
N HIS A 16 15.53 -17.64 -1.87
CA HIS A 16 15.26 -17.79 -0.43
C HIS A 16 16.24 -18.73 0.29
N SER A 17 17.09 -19.50 -0.42
CA SER A 17 18.14 -20.31 0.23
C SER A 17 19.44 -19.53 0.48
N ILE A 18 19.64 -18.37 -0.17
CA ILE A 18 20.80 -17.48 0.06
C ILE A 18 20.46 -16.39 1.10
N PHE A 19 19.18 -16.03 1.20
CA PHE A 19 18.67 -15.00 2.09
C PHE A 19 17.63 -15.59 3.05
N ASP A 20 18.09 -16.15 4.17
CA ASP A 20 17.25 -16.76 5.24
C ASP A 20 16.02 -15.92 5.63
N CYS A 21 16.10 -14.59 5.52
CA CYS A 21 14.98 -13.68 5.71
C CYS A 21 15.23 -12.36 4.93
N PRO A 22 14.58 -12.14 3.77
CA PRO A 22 14.69 -10.87 3.05
C PRO A 22 14.18 -9.67 3.85
N GLU A 23 13.29 -9.90 4.82
CA GLU A 23 12.77 -8.88 5.73
C GLU A 23 13.79 -8.50 6.83
N ASN A 24 14.80 -9.34 7.08
CA ASN A 24 15.84 -9.13 8.07
C ASN A 24 17.19 -9.75 7.61
N PRO A 25 17.91 -9.10 6.68
CA PRO A 25 19.18 -9.62 6.18
C PRO A 25 20.21 -9.70 7.31
N LYS A 26 20.73 -10.90 7.59
CA LYS A 26 21.61 -11.20 8.73
C LYS A 26 22.98 -10.50 8.68
N SER A 27 23.42 -10.06 7.50
CA SER A 27 24.72 -9.40 7.32
C SER A 27 24.60 -8.15 6.44
N TYR A 28 25.53 -7.23 6.63
CA TYR A 28 25.62 -6.01 5.84
C TYR A 28 25.84 -6.32 4.34
N SER A 29 26.67 -7.32 4.01
CA SER A 29 26.91 -7.76 2.64
C SER A 29 25.65 -8.33 1.99
N SER A 30 24.88 -9.16 2.71
CA SER A 30 23.57 -9.63 2.22
C SER A 30 22.60 -8.48 1.95
N ARG A 31 22.63 -7.42 2.78
CA ARG A 31 21.81 -6.22 2.56
C ARG A 31 22.22 -5.44 1.32
N ILE A 32 23.52 -5.30 1.06
CA ILE A 32 24.04 -4.62 -0.15
C ILE A 32 23.71 -5.44 -1.41
N LEU A 33 23.96 -6.75 -1.41
CA LEU A 33 23.64 -7.62 -2.55
C LEU A 33 22.14 -7.64 -2.86
N LEU A 34 21.30 -7.67 -1.83
CA LEU A 34 19.85 -7.58 -2.00
C LEU A 34 19.42 -6.23 -2.60
N ARG A 35 20.03 -5.12 -2.14
CA ARG A 35 19.80 -3.77 -2.68
C ARG A 35 20.19 -3.68 -4.15
N GLU A 36 21.37 -4.19 -4.51
CA GLU A 36 21.86 -4.19 -5.90
C GLU A 36 21.04 -5.10 -6.81
N TYR A 37 20.59 -6.24 -6.31
CA TYR A 37 19.71 -7.16 -7.03
C TYR A 37 18.38 -6.47 -7.38
N TYR A 38 17.72 -5.87 -6.39
CA TYR A 38 16.47 -5.13 -6.64
C TYR A 38 16.71 -3.91 -7.53
N SER A 39 17.80 -3.15 -7.35
CA SER A 39 18.07 -1.99 -8.20
C SER A 39 18.30 -2.35 -9.67
N LYS A 40 18.78 -3.56 -9.97
CA LYS A 40 18.96 -4.08 -11.33
C LYS A 40 17.68 -4.66 -11.93
N LEU A 41 16.73 -5.08 -11.09
CA LEU A 41 15.39 -5.47 -11.52
C LEU A 41 14.46 -4.26 -11.68
N ASP A 42 14.77 -3.16 -11.00
CA ASP A 42 13.98 -1.92 -10.98
C ASP A 42 14.23 -1.00 -12.20
N VAL A 43 14.95 -1.46 -13.23
CA VAL A 43 15.59 -0.59 -14.25
C VAL A 43 14.61 -0.05 -15.32
N ASP A 44 13.48 -0.71 -15.55
CA ASP A 44 12.45 -0.26 -16.51
C ASP A 44 11.09 -0.02 -15.83
N TYR A 45 11.10 0.68 -14.69
CA TYR A 45 9.95 0.75 -13.79
C TYR A 45 8.92 1.80 -14.14
N ASP A 46 7.71 1.34 -14.42
CA ASP A 46 6.50 2.14 -14.45
C ASP A 46 6.04 2.44 -13.00
N PHE A 47 6.53 3.56 -12.46
CA PHE A 47 6.20 4.06 -11.13
C PHE A 47 4.69 4.20 -10.88
N GLU A 48 3.87 4.35 -11.94
CA GLU A 48 2.42 4.49 -11.84
C GLU A 48 1.69 3.14 -11.72
N HIS A 49 2.35 2.03 -12.06
CA HIS A 49 1.75 0.70 -12.13
C HIS A 49 2.32 -0.28 -11.11
N ASP A 50 3.48 0.00 -10.50
CA ASP A 50 4.00 -0.81 -9.41
C ASP A 50 3.28 -0.54 -8.07
N TRP A 51 2.49 -1.51 -7.65
CA TRP A 51 1.75 -1.50 -6.39
C TRP A 51 2.64 -1.25 -5.15
N ARG A 52 3.94 -1.58 -5.20
CA ARG A 52 4.89 -1.33 -4.09
C ARG A 52 5.09 0.15 -3.83
N TYR A 53 5.22 0.96 -4.87
CA TYR A 53 5.40 2.41 -4.73
C TYR A 53 4.14 3.05 -4.17
N LEU A 54 2.98 2.66 -4.69
CA LEU A 54 1.70 3.09 -4.15
C LEU A 54 1.54 2.69 -2.67
N PHE A 55 1.96 1.48 -2.30
CA PHE A 55 1.96 1.02 -0.91
C PHE A 55 2.89 1.85 -0.02
N ILE A 56 4.11 2.14 -0.49
CA ILE A 56 5.08 2.97 0.24
C ILE A 56 4.55 4.40 0.41
N ALA A 57 4.07 5.04 -0.66
CA ALA A 57 3.53 6.39 -0.65
C ALA A 57 2.36 6.51 0.34
N LYS A 58 1.38 5.60 0.26
CA LYS A 58 0.23 5.54 1.19
C LYS A 58 0.68 5.37 2.64
N ARG A 59 1.65 4.50 2.90
CA ARG A 59 2.16 4.26 4.26
C ARG A 59 2.91 5.46 4.83
N THR A 60 3.72 6.13 4.01
CA THR A 60 4.42 7.37 4.37
C THR A 60 3.42 8.48 4.69
N TYR A 61 2.42 8.66 3.83
CA TYR A 61 1.31 9.60 4.05
C TYR A 61 0.62 9.36 5.40
N LEU A 62 0.22 8.12 5.70
CA LEU A 62 -0.43 7.80 6.97
C LEU A 62 0.45 8.14 8.18
N ARG A 63 1.76 7.91 8.12
CA ARG A 63 2.66 8.27 9.23
C ARG A 63 2.64 9.77 9.52
N HIS A 64 2.59 10.62 8.48
CA HIS A 64 2.51 12.07 8.64
C HIS A 64 1.14 12.57 9.11
N GLN A 65 0.05 11.91 8.72
CA GLN A 65 -1.30 12.30 9.13
C GLN A 65 -1.68 11.88 10.56
N ARG A 66 -0.83 11.08 11.22
CA ARG A 66 -1.11 10.58 12.56
C ARG A 66 -0.92 11.70 13.59
N LYS A 67 -1.98 12.07 14.32
CA LYS A 67 -1.94 13.08 15.39
C LYS A 67 -2.20 12.41 16.73
N ASN A 68 -1.34 12.63 17.72
CA ASN A 68 -1.43 12.00 19.06
C ASN A 68 -1.61 10.47 19.02
N GLY A 69 -1.02 9.81 18.03
CA GLY A 69 -1.14 8.35 17.87
C GLY A 69 -2.42 7.87 17.19
N ILE A 70 -3.30 8.77 16.73
CA ILE A 70 -4.63 8.45 16.18
C ILE A 70 -4.74 8.99 14.74
N TRP A 71 -5.57 8.32 13.93
CA TRP A 71 -6.08 8.85 12.67
C TRP A 71 -7.57 9.07 12.76
N THR A 72 -8.08 10.10 12.10
CA THR A 72 -9.51 10.34 11.99
C THR A 72 -9.95 9.99 10.57
N CYS A 73 -10.96 9.13 10.42
CA CYS A 73 -11.53 8.82 9.12
C CYS A 73 -12.12 10.11 8.51
N HIS A 74 -11.61 10.52 7.36
CA HIS A 74 -12.04 11.72 6.66
C HIS A 74 -13.55 11.74 6.36
N TYR A 75 -14.15 10.57 6.12
CA TYR A 75 -15.56 10.46 5.74
C TYR A 75 -16.54 10.33 6.90
N CYS A 76 -16.12 9.79 8.04
CA CYS A 76 -17.05 9.45 9.13
C CYS A 76 -16.62 9.97 10.50
N GLY A 77 -15.50 10.66 10.60
CA GLY A 77 -14.99 11.20 11.87
C GLY A 77 -14.52 10.14 12.88
N ARG A 78 -14.69 8.84 12.59
CA ARG A 78 -14.30 7.77 13.50
C ARG A 78 -12.79 7.73 13.67
N GLU A 79 -12.35 7.63 14.91
CA GLU A 79 -10.95 7.40 15.28
C GLU A 79 -10.48 5.98 14.90
N LEU A 80 -9.25 5.92 14.41
CA LEU A 80 -8.58 4.72 13.93
C LEU A 80 -7.21 4.66 14.60
N TYR A 81 -6.84 3.48 15.09
CA TYR A 81 -5.68 3.34 15.98
C TYR A 81 -4.62 2.39 15.42
N LYS A 82 -4.96 1.61 14.38
CA LYS A 82 -4.09 0.58 13.82
C LYS A 82 -3.79 0.84 12.34
N MET A 83 -2.54 0.71 11.95
CA MET A 83 -2.14 0.68 10.54
C MET A 83 -2.07 -0.78 10.07
N PRO A 84 -2.42 -1.08 8.81
CA PRO A 84 -2.24 -2.43 8.24
C PRO A 84 -0.79 -2.91 8.39
N GLU A 85 -0.65 -4.15 8.83
CA GLU A 85 0.64 -4.84 8.90
C GLU A 85 1.16 -5.10 7.47
N ARG A 86 2.39 -5.57 7.26
CA ARG A 86 2.82 -5.99 5.92
C ARG A 86 2.39 -7.44 5.68
N ASN A 87 2.07 -7.80 4.43
CA ASN A 87 1.99 -9.18 3.95
C ASN A 87 1.01 -10.14 4.67
N LYS A 88 -0.04 -9.65 5.34
CA LYS A 88 -1.09 -10.53 5.91
C LYS A 88 -2.37 -10.44 5.09
N VAL A 89 -2.84 -11.60 4.62
CA VAL A 89 -4.04 -11.76 3.77
C VAL A 89 -5.34 -11.32 4.49
N HIS A 90 -5.34 -11.27 5.82
CA HIS A 90 -6.53 -11.01 6.65
C HIS A 90 -6.44 -9.73 7.51
N GLN A 91 -5.96 -8.62 6.93
CA GLN A 91 -5.78 -7.36 7.67
C GLN A 91 -7.03 -6.50 7.89
N ASN A 92 -8.21 -7.03 7.52
CA ASN A 92 -9.51 -6.39 7.73
C ASN A 92 -9.99 -6.49 9.19
N VAL A 93 -9.13 -6.13 10.14
CA VAL A 93 -9.49 -6.03 11.56
C VAL A 93 -10.21 -4.69 11.79
N LYS A 94 -11.18 -4.69 12.71
CA LYS A 94 -11.89 -3.48 13.15
C LYS A 94 -10.86 -2.40 13.57
N ALA A 95 -11.09 -1.15 13.17
CA ALA A 95 -10.27 0.04 13.45
C ALA A 95 -8.90 0.18 12.75
N CYS A 96 -8.66 -0.58 11.66
CA CYS A 96 -7.52 -0.30 10.76
C CYS A 96 -7.76 0.94 9.88
N VAL A 97 -6.73 1.80 9.77
CA VAL A 97 -6.70 2.92 8.82
C VAL A 97 -6.28 2.44 7.43
N THR A 98 -6.97 2.97 6.42
CA THR A 98 -6.63 2.81 5.00
C THR A 98 -6.39 4.18 4.38
N VAL A 99 -5.77 4.22 3.21
CA VAL A 99 -5.69 5.44 2.39
C VAL A 99 -6.63 5.30 1.22
N ASP A 100 -7.46 6.30 1.05
CA ASP A 100 -8.35 6.44 -0.09
C ASP A 100 -7.96 7.66 -0.91
N HIS A 101 -8.33 7.63 -2.18
CA HIS A 101 -8.17 8.73 -3.11
C HIS A 101 -9.49 9.52 -3.16
N VAL A 102 -9.43 10.84 -2.96
CA VAL A 102 -10.62 11.72 -3.00
C VAL A 102 -11.23 11.64 -4.40
N ILE A 103 -10.41 11.88 -5.42
CA ILE A 103 -10.69 11.58 -6.83
C ILE A 103 -10.30 10.12 -7.09
N PRO A 104 -11.17 9.26 -7.65
CA PRO A 104 -10.87 7.85 -7.89
C PRO A 104 -9.56 7.64 -8.65
N ALA A 105 -8.74 6.66 -8.24
CA ALA A 105 -7.44 6.40 -8.84
C ALA A 105 -7.45 6.14 -10.36
N CYS A 106 -8.55 5.62 -10.90
CA CYS A 106 -8.72 5.43 -12.35
C CYS A 106 -8.91 6.74 -13.14
N ARG A 107 -9.14 7.86 -12.45
CA ARG A 107 -9.30 9.20 -13.01
C ARG A 107 -8.15 10.14 -12.63
N CYS A 108 -7.16 9.65 -11.87
CA CYS A 108 -5.98 10.41 -11.51
C CYS A 108 -4.88 10.19 -12.53
N ALA A 109 -4.22 11.29 -12.93
CA ALA A 109 -3.00 11.21 -13.71
C ALA A 109 -1.88 10.55 -12.89
N ASP A 110 -1.69 10.98 -11.64
CA ASP A 110 -0.73 10.38 -10.71
C ASP A 110 -1.46 9.69 -9.55
N LYS A 111 -1.31 8.36 -9.47
CA LYS A 111 -1.91 7.55 -8.37
C LYS A 111 -1.16 7.72 -7.05
N THR A 112 0.06 8.26 -7.07
CA THR A 112 0.92 8.47 -5.91
C THR A 112 0.82 9.88 -5.31
N ASP A 113 0.07 10.78 -5.95
CA ASP A 113 -0.14 12.14 -5.46
C ASP A 113 -0.80 12.15 -4.07
N SER A 114 0.00 12.55 -3.09
CA SER A 114 -0.42 12.63 -1.69
C SER A 114 -1.45 13.72 -1.40
N GLN A 115 -1.61 14.73 -2.29
CA GLN A 115 -2.65 15.75 -2.13
C GLN A 115 -4.05 15.16 -2.33
N ASN A 116 -4.16 14.11 -3.13
CA ASN A 116 -5.41 13.38 -3.34
C ASN A 116 -5.65 12.28 -2.30
N PHE A 117 -4.77 12.10 -1.32
CA PHE A 117 -4.92 11.06 -0.29
C PHE A 117 -5.69 11.57 0.92
N VAL A 118 -6.52 10.70 1.49
CA VAL A 118 -7.18 10.91 2.78
C VAL A 118 -7.16 9.65 3.65
N PRO A 119 -6.99 9.78 4.99
CA PRO A 119 -7.15 8.66 5.90
C PRO A 119 -8.63 8.25 5.94
N SER A 120 -8.91 6.95 5.80
CA SER A 120 -10.27 6.44 5.80
C SER A 120 -10.36 5.09 6.48
N CYS A 121 -11.51 4.79 7.08
CA CYS A 121 -11.79 3.43 7.56
C CYS A 121 -12.19 2.54 6.39
N MET A 122 -11.89 1.24 6.48
CA MET A 122 -12.19 0.28 5.42
C MET A 122 -13.66 0.33 4.98
N LYS A 123 -14.60 0.44 5.93
CA LYS A 123 -16.04 0.53 5.62
C LYS A 123 -16.39 1.73 4.73
N CYS A 124 -15.80 2.90 4.98
CA CYS A 124 -16.07 4.08 4.15
C CYS A 124 -15.38 3.98 2.79
N ASN A 125 -14.13 3.54 2.77
CA ASN A 125 -13.34 3.37 1.55
C ASN A 125 -14.02 2.36 0.59
N THR A 126 -14.39 1.17 1.08
CA THR A 126 -15.16 0.18 0.29
C THR A 126 -16.48 0.73 -0.20
N LYS A 127 -17.21 1.49 0.64
CA LYS A 127 -18.49 2.09 0.24
C LYS A 127 -18.30 3.17 -0.83
N LYS A 128 -17.30 4.05 -0.71
CA LYS A 128 -17.03 5.07 -1.74
C LYS A 128 -16.71 4.39 -3.06
N SER A 129 -15.83 3.39 -3.04
CA SER A 129 -15.39 2.68 -4.25
C SER A 129 -14.87 3.68 -5.29
N SER A 130 -15.33 3.61 -6.54
CA SER A 130 -14.99 4.53 -7.62
C SER A 130 -15.84 5.80 -7.69
N ARG A 131 -16.67 6.08 -6.67
CA ARG A 131 -17.48 7.31 -6.63
C ARG A 131 -16.62 8.52 -6.31
N ASP A 132 -17.03 9.68 -6.83
CA ASP A 132 -16.44 10.95 -6.44
C ASP A 132 -16.75 11.27 -4.97
N TYR A 133 -15.89 12.09 -4.35
CA TYR A 133 -16.08 12.56 -2.99
C TYR A 133 -17.45 13.21 -2.78
N GLN A 134 -17.85 14.14 -3.65
CA GLN A 134 -19.09 14.90 -3.45
C GLN A 134 -20.31 13.98 -3.48
N ASP A 135 -20.35 13.03 -4.42
CA ASP A 135 -21.42 12.06 -4.54
C ASP A 135 -21.51 11.17 -3.30
N PHE A 136 -20.35 10.73 -2.79
CA PHE A 136 -20.31 9.89 -1.61
C PHE A 136 -20.80 10.62 -0.35
N VAL A 137 -20.38 11.87 -0.14
CA VAL A 137 -20.79 12.66 1.04
C VAL A 137 -22.28 12.99 0.99
N ARG A 138 -22.83 13.38 -0.16
CA ARG A 138 -24.28 13.65 -0.31
C ARG A 138 -25.13 12.44 0.04
N THR A 139 -24.78 11.26 -0.46
CA THR A 139 -25.53 10.02 -0.15
C THR A 139 -25.50 9.62 1.32
N LYS A 140 -24.57 10.18 2.10
CA LYS A 140 -24.40 9.87 3.52
C LYS A 140 -25.10 10.86 4.46
N GLN A 141 -25.43 12.06 3.97
CA GLN A 141 -26.23 13.05 4.69
C GLN A 141 -27.75 12.76 4.60
N LEU A 142 -28.14 11.91 3.65
CA LEU A 142 -29.53 11.48 3.42
C LEU A 142 -29.94 10.24 4.24
N VAL A 143 -29.09 9.77 5.16
CA VAL A 143 -29.30 8.61 6.04
C VAL A 143 -29.05 9.03 7.48
#